data_AF-A0A9D3Q0F1-F1
#
_entry.id   AF-A0A9D3Q0F1-F1
#
_cell.length_a   1.000
_cell.length_b   1.000
_cell.length_c   1.000
_cell.angle_alpha   90.00
_cell.angle_beta   90.00
_cell.angle_gamma   90.00
#
_symmetry.space_group_name_H-M   'P 1'
#
loop_
_entity.id
_entity.type
_entity.pdbx_description
1 polymer ?
#
loop_
_entity_poly.entity_id
_entity_poly.type
_entity_poly.pdbx_seq_one_letter_code
_entity_poly.pdbx_strand_id
1 'polypeptide(L)'
;MGSTWVMLNTQQGARSTAGSSDSASTVPASPLFLHDMSKLEQSVVSLVELFEQYAGQDEHKNQLSAAELKQLLEKELTCPEFKKKFNAEEVQETMKMLDKNHDGVINFREFCQFVGMLAKGYFKQKRCGKK
;
A
#
# COMPACT_ATOMS: atom_id res chain seq x y z
N MET A 1 -21.07 12.74 0.82
CA MET A 1 -20.17 11.67 1.30
C MET A 1 -19.57 11.05 0.03
N GLY A 2 -18.62 11.71 -0.64
CA GLY A 2 -17.17 11.64 -0.38
C GLY A 2 -16.71 10.21 -0.67
N SER A 3 -16.21 9.86 -1.86
CA SER A 3 -14.96 10.37 -2.44
C SER A 3 -15.06 10.61 -3.95
N THR A 4 -14.83 11.85 -4.37
CA THR A 4 -14.70 12.24 -5.78
C THR A 4 -13.23 12.52 -6.06
N TRP A 5 -12.49 11.53 -6.54
CA TRP A 5 -11.23 11.76 -7.26
C TRP A 5 -11.11 10.71 -8.36
N VAL A 6 -12.01 10.83 -9.32
CA VAL A 6 -11.80 10.35 -10.69
C VAL A 6 -11.73 11.56 -11.59
N MET A 7 -10.65 11.57 -12.36
CA MET A 7 -10.45 12.25 -13.65
C MET A 7 -9.60 13.52 -13.67
N LEU A 8 -8.71 13.46 -14.67
CA LEU A 8 -8.29 14.53 -15.56
C LEU A 8 -7.11 15.39 -15.10
N ASN A 9 -5.93 14.99 -15.57
CA ASN A 9 -4.97 15.98 -16.02
C ASN A 9 -4.40 15.53 -17.37
N THR A 10 -5.16 15.80 -18.42
CA THR A 10 -4.60 15.97 -19.77
C THR A 10 -4.74 17.44 -20.12
N GLN A 11 -3.69 17.96 -20.75
CA GLN A 11 -3.58 19.21 -21.49
C GLN A 11 -2.81 20.36 -20.80
N GLN A 12 -1.66 20.66 -21.40
CA GLN A 12 -0.98 21.93 -21.30
C GLN A 12 -1.35 22.80 -22.51
N GLY A 13 -1.67 24.07 -22.23
CA GLY A 13 -1.55 25.23 -23.12
C GLY A 13 -2.75 25.52 -24.03
N ALA A 14 -3.26 26.74 -24.18
CA ALA A 14 -2.97 28.06 -23.62
C ALA A 14 -4.00 29.03 -24.24
N ARG A 15 -4.66 29.91 -23.47
CA ARG A 15 -4.97 31.30 -23.89
C ARG A 15 -5.54 32.13 -22.73
N SER A 16 -4.84 33.22 -22.44
CA SER A 16 -5.15 34.25 -21.45
C SER A 16 -6.38 35.10 -21.81
N THR A 17 -7.18 35.47 -20.81
CA THR A 17 -7.73 36.84 -20.63
C THR A 17 -8.12 37.09 -19.16
N ALA A 18 -7.49 38.13 -18.59
CA ALA A 18 -8.01 39.15 -17.69
C ALA A 18 -8.81 38.78 -16.41
N GLY A 19 -8.31 39.28 -15.28
CA GLY A 19 -9.10 40.22 -14.46
C GLY A 19 -9.51 39.77 -13.06
N SER A 20 -9.13 40.63 -12.11
CA SER A 20 -9.68 40.80 -10.76
C SER A 20 -9.14 39.93 -9.62
N SER A 21 -8.40 40.66 -8.78
CA SER A 21 -8.18 40.49 -7.36
C SER A 21 -9.35 39.86 -6.62
N ASP A 22 -9.08 38.76 -5.92
CA ASP A 22 -9.49 38.63 -4.53
C ASP A 22 -8.53 37.72 -3.77
N SER A 23 -8.14 38.22 -2.62
CA SER A 23 -7.32 37.56 -1.61
C SER A 23 -8.08 36.40 -0.96
N ALA A 24 -7.53 35.19 -1.03
CA ALA A 24 -7.84 34.12 -0.09
C ALA A 24 -6.59 33.28 0.17
N SER A 25 -6.04 33.48 1.36
CA SER A 25 -5.11 32.59 2.04
C SER A 25 -5.72 31.19 2.17
N THR A 26 -4.99 30.12 1.86
CA THR A 26 -5.10 28.82 2.55
C THR A 26 -3.81 28.02 2.31
N VAL A 27 -3.05 27.89 3.39
CA VAL A 27 -1.89 27.02 3.59
C VAL A 27 -2.32 25.53 3.65
N PRO A 28 -1.38 24.56 3.60
CA PRO A 28 -1.55 23.26 2.97
C PRO A 28 -2.21 22.23 3.89
N ALA A 29 -2.87 21.23 3.31
CA ALA A 29 -3.40 20.10 4.08
C ALA A 29 -2.76 18.78 3.61
N SER A 30 -1.54 18.52 4.07
CA SER A 30 -1.16 17.15 4.40
C SER A 30 -2.04 16.73 5.60
N PRO A 31 -2.76 15.60 5.59
CA PRO A 31 -3.69 15.28 6.67
C PRO A 31 -2.95 15.01 7.99
N LEU A 32 -2.93 16.03 8.86
CA LEU A 32 -2.54 15.94 10.26
C LEU A 32 -3.63 15.23 11.07
N PHE A 33 -3.80 13.91 10.90
CA PHE A 33 -4.77 13.12 11.67
C PHE A 33 -4.19 11.91 12.42
N LEU A 34 -2.87 11.85 12.61
CA LEU A 34 -2.22 10.71 13.28
C LEU A 34 -1.91 10.92 14.78
N HIS A 35 -2.36 12.01 15.42
CA HIS A 35 -1.95 12.32 16.80
C HIS A 35 -2.89 11.85 17.93
N ASP A 36 -4.08 11.30 17.62
CA ASP A 36 -5.02 10.77 18.63
C ASP A 36 -5.49 9.32 18.36
N MET A 37 -4.93 8.64 17.36
CA MET A 37 -5.35 7.28 17.03
C MET A 37 -4.81 6.25 18.03
N SER A 38 -5.63 5.27 18.40
CA SER A 38 -5.18 4.10 19.17
C SER A 38 -4.17 3.27 18.37
N LYS A 39 -3.38 2.43 19.06
CA LYS A 39 -2.38 1.57 18.40
C LYS A 39 -2.99 0.65 17.34
N LEU A 40 -4.22 0.19 17.55
CA LEU A 40 -4.92 -0.65 16.59
C LEU A 40 -5.26 0.15 15.33
N GLU A 41 -5.83 1.34 15.50
CA GLU A 41 -6.19 2.21 14.38
C GLU A 41 -4.96 2.66 13.59
N GLN A 42 -3.87 3.03 14.27
CA GLN A 42 -2.59 3.32 13.61
C GLN A 42 -2.11 2.13 12.78
N SER A 43 -2.20 0.91 13.31
CA SER A 43 -1.81 -0.29 12.57
C SER A 43 -2.68 -0.51 11.33
N VAL A 44 -3.99 -0.30 11.44
CA VAL A 44 -4.91 -0.41 10.30
C VAL A 44 -4.58 0.64 9.24
N VAL A 45 -4.39 1.90 9.64
CA VAL A 45 -4.02 2.99 8.72
C VAL A 45 -2.70 2.68 8.01
N SER A 46 -1.67 2.27 8.75
CA SER A 46 -0.38 1.90 8.15
C SER A 46 -0.49 0.75 7.15
N LEU A 47 -1.40 -0.21 7.36
CA LEU A 47 -1.62 -1.29 6.39
C LEU A 47 -2.27 -0.80 5.10
N VAL A 48 -3.21 0.13 5.21
CA VAL A 48 -3.87 0.74 4.05
C VAL A 48 -2.86 1.60 3.28
N GLU A 49 -2.14 2.48 3.97
CA GLU A 49 -1.14 3.35 3.36
C GLU A 49 -0.05 2.54 2.62
N LEU A 50 0.43 1.46 3.25
CA LEU A 50 1.45 0.62 2.64
C LEU A 50 0.89 -0.11 1.41
N PHE A 51 -0.36 -0.56 1.44
CA PHE A 51 -0.99 -1.16 0.26
C PHE A 51 -1.14 -0.14 -0.87
N GLU A 52 -1.70 1.04 -0.59
CA GLU A 52 -1.91 2.11 -1.58
C GLU A 52 -0.59 2.67 -2.13
N GLN A 53 0.49 2.65 -1.35
CA GLN A 53 1.82 3.08 -1.79
C GLN A 53 2.38 2.21 -2.93
N TYR A 54 2.07 0.92 -2.92
CA TYR A 54 2.59 -0.04 -3.90
C TYR A 54 1.56 -0.40 -4.98
N ALA A 55 0.25 -0.34 -4.68
CA ALA A 55 -0.82 -0.70 -5.60
C ALA A 55 -1.15 0.43 -6.59
N GLY A 56 -1.48 0.07 -7.83
CA GLY A 56 -1.98 1.01 -8.84
C GLY A 56 -0.91 1.91 -9.45
N GLN A 57 0.36 1.51 -9.41
CA GLN A 57 1.41 2.05 -10.28
C GLN A 57 1.20 1.61 -11.73
N ASP A 58 0.45 0.52 -11.95
CA ASP A 58 0.07 0.02 -13.26
C ASP A 58 -1.45 0.15 -13.56
N GLU A 59 -1.93 -0.57 -14.57
CA GLU A 59 -3.34 -0.49 -15.02
C GLU A 59 -4.34 -1.08 -14.00
N HIS A 60 -3.86 -1.86 -13.02
CA HIS A 60 -4.70 -2.51 -12.01
C HIS A 60 -4.87 -1.63 -10.77
N LYS A 61 -5.66 -0.57 -10.93
CA LYS A 61 -5.98 0.36 -9.83
C LYS A 61 -6.53 -0.41 -8.62
N ASN A 62 -5.91 -0.18 -7.46
CA ASN A 62 -6.24 -0.77 -6.14
C ASN A 62 -5.90 -2.26 -5.97
N GLN A 63 -5.00 -2.80 -6.79
CA GLN A 63 -4.47 -4.16 -6.64
C GLN A 63 -2.96 -4.14 -6.83
N LEU A 64 -2.26 -5.16 -6.33
CA LEU A 64 -0.84 -5.33 -6.56
C LEU A 64 -0.64 -6.32 -7.70
N SER A 65 0.03 -5.91 -8.77
CA SER A 65 0.55 -6.84 -9.75
C SER A 65 1.76 -7.60 -9.21
N ALA A 66 2.21 -8.62 -9.95
CA ALA A 66 3.42 -9.36 -9.60
C ALA A 66 4.66 -8.45 -9.50
N ALA A 67 4.75 -7.40 -10.32
CA ALA A 67 5.87 -6.46 -10.29
C ALA A 67 5.82 -5.55 -9.05
N GLU A 68 4.64 -5.06 -8.69
CA GLU A 68 4.42 -4.23 -7.50
C GLU A 68 4.62 -5.05 -6.22
N LEU A 69 4.11 -6.28 -6.19
CA LEU A 69 4.34 -7.23 -5.10
C LEU A 69 5.84 -7.48 -4.90
N LYS A 70 6.60 -7.67 -5.98
CA LYS A 70 8.06 -7.83 -5.90
C LYS A 70 8.71 -6.63 -5.19
N GLN A 71 8.37 -5.41 -5.60
CA GLN A 71 8.93 -4.21 -4.98
C GLN A 71 8.57 -4.10 -3.50
N LEU A 72 7.33 -4.41 -3.13
CA LEU A 72 6.86 -4.42 -1.75
C LEU A 72 7.69 -5.40 -0.91
N LEU A 73 7.89 -6.64 -1.40
CA LEU A 73 8.65 -7.67 -0.69
C LEU A 73 10.13 -7.29 -0.51
N GLU A 74 10.76 -6.68 -1.52
CA GLU A 74 12.17 -6.27 -1.45
C GLU A 74 12.41 -5.15 -0.43
N LYS A 75 11.51 -4.16 -0.40
CA LYS A 75 11.63 -2.94 0.42
C LYS A 75 11.15 -3.13 1.85
N GLU A 76 9.98 -3.72 2.03
CA GLU A 76 9.32 -3.76 3.35
C GLU A 76 9.75 -4.98 4.19
N LEU A 77 10.05 -6.13 3.55
CA LEU A 77 10.59 -7.27 4.28
C LEU A 77 12.09 -7.08 4.52
N THR A 78 12.45 -6.43 5.62
CA THR A 78 13.86 -6.26 6.01
C THR A 78 14.40 -7.43 6.83
N CYS A 79 13.52 -8.24 7.43
CA CYS A 79 13.92 -9.38 8.24
C CYS A 79 14.35 -10.58 7.37
N PRO A 80 15.55 -11.15 7.58
CA PRO A 80 16.09 -12.23 6.74
C PRO A 80 15.22 -13.49 6.69
N GLU A 81 14.55 -13.83 7.80
CA GLU A 81 13.70 -15.02 7.90
C GLU A 81 12.47 -14.93 6.99
N PHE A 82 11.93 -13.72 6.82
CA PHE A 82 10.79 -13.46 5.94
C PHE A 82 11.25 -13.28 4.49
N LYS A 83 12.37 -12.59 4.26
CA LYS A 83 12.98 -12.51 2.91
C LYS A 83 13.26 -13.88 2.30
N LYS A 84 13.73 -14.84 3.10
CA LYS A 84 13.97 -16.21 2.62
C LYS A 84 12.68 -16.94 2.23
N LYS A 85 11.57 -16.69 2.94
CA LYS A 85 10.28 -17.34 2.67
C LYS A 85 9.50 -16.69 1.54
N PHE A 86 9.71 -15.40 1.33
CA PHE A 86 9.04 -14.59 0.32
C PHE A 86 10.11 -13.95 -0.56
N ASN A 87 10.87 -14.82 -1.23
CA ASN A 87 12.00 -14.41 -2.04
C ASN A 87 11.53 -13.63 -3.27
N ALA A 88 12.13 -12.46 -3.50
CA ALA A 88 11.84 -11.61 -4.65
C ALA A 88 12.22 -12.26 -6.00
N GLU A 89 13.14 -13.24 -5.98
CA GLU A 89 13.49 -14.06 -7.15
C GLU A 89 12.41 -15.12 -7.44
N GLU A 90 11.62 -15.50 -6.42
CA GLU A 90 10.54 -16.49 -6.49
C GLU A 90 9.16 -15.82 -6.39
N VAL A 91 9.05 -14.58 -6.89
CA VAL A 91 7.80 -13.80 -6.85
C VAL A 91 6.63 -14.54 -7.46
N GLN A 92 6.85 -15.37 -8.49
CA GLN A 92 5.78 -16.17 -9.09
C GLN A 92 5.19 -17.21 -8.14
N GLU A 93 6.02 -17.84 -7.31
CA GLU A 93 5.54 -18.79 -6.29
C GLU A 93 4.87 -18.04 -5.13
N THR A 94 5.46 -16.92 -4.73
CA THR A 94 4.84 -16.04 -3.72
C THR A 94 3.48 -15.53 -4.20
N MET A 95 3.38 -15.11 -5.46
CA MET A 95 2.13 -14.66 -6.08
C MET A 95 1.06 -15.76 -5.99
N LYS A 96 1.38 -16.98 -6.45
CA LYS A 96 0.45 -18.13 -6.37
C LYS A 96 0.04 -18.46 -4.94
N MET A 97 0.92 -18.23 -3.97
CA MET A 97 0.59 -18.45 -2.56
C MET A 97 -0.37 -17.41 -2.02
N LEU A 98 -0.27 -16.15 -2.47
CA LEU A 98 -1.06 -15.02 -1.99
C LEU A 98 -2.38 -14.83 -2.76
N ASP A 99 -2.36 -15.01 -4.07
CA ASP A 99 -3.48 -14.92 -5.01
C ASP A 99 -4.39 -16.14 -4.85
N LYS A 100 -5.45 -16.00 -4.05
CA LYS A 100 -6.37 -17.10 -3.68
C LYS A 100 -7.49 -17.28 -4.67
N ASN A 101 -7.91 -16.20 -5.33
CA ASN A 101 -8.93 -16.24 -6.37
C ASN A 101 -8.34 -16.56 -7.76
N HIS A 102 -7.00 -16.60 -7.89
CA HIS A 102 -6.26 -16.95 -9.09
C HIS A 102 -6.53 -15.99 -10.26
N ASP A 103 -6.69 -14.70 -9.96
CA ASP A 103 -6.91 -13.66 -10.97
C ASP A 103 -5.61 -13.00 -11.46
N GLY A 104 -4.46 -13.40 -10.89
CA GLY A 104 -3.14 -12.92 -11.27
C GLY A 104 -2.77 -11.56 -10.67
N VAL A 105 -3.57 -11.04 -9.74
CA VAL A 105 -3.31 -9.81 -8.97
C VAL A 105 -3.57 -10.06 -7.48
N ILE A 106 -3.08 -9.19 -6.60
CA ILE A 106 -3.35 -9.29 -5.15
C ILE A 106 -4.24 -8.13 -4.73
N ASN A 107 -5.45 -8.44 -4.28
CA ASN A 107 -6.34 -7.45 -3.70
C ASN A 107 -6.03 -7.18 -2.22
N PHE A 108 -6.63 -6.13 -1.65
CA PHE A 108 -6.37 -5.74 -0.26
C PHE A 108 -6.66 -6.84 0.76
N ARG A 109 -7.67 -7.70 0.52
CA ARG A 109 -8.02 -8.80 1.41
C ARG A 109 -6.90 -9.85 1.45
N GLU A 110 -6.36 -10.21 0.30
CA GLU A 110 -5.26 -11.16 0.18
C GLU A 110 -3.97 -10.60 0.78
N PHE A 111 -3.70 -9.31 0.56
CA PHE A 111 -2.63 -8.60 1.24
C PHE A 111 -2.77 -8.65 2.78
N CYS A 112 -3.97 -8.41 3.33
CA CYS A 112 -4.21 -8.53 4.76
C CYS A 112 -3.98 -9.96 5.28
N GLN A 113 -4.35 -10.98 4.50
CA GLN A 113 -4.07 -12.39 4.85
C GLN A 113 -2.57 -12.65 4.89
N PHE A 114 -1.81 -12.13 3.92
CA PHE A 114 -0.35 -12.19 3.90
C PHE A 114 0.25 -11.58 5.16
N VAL A 115 -0.13 -10.36 5.52
CA VAL A 115 0.32 -9.70 6.74
C VAL A 115 -0.04 -10.51 7.99
N GLY A 116 -1.24 -11.10 8.02
CA GLY A 116 -1.65 -12.02 9.09
C GLY A 116 -0.74 -13.24 9.22
N MET A 117 -0.27 -13.81 8.10
CA MET A 117 0.71 -14.90 8.10
C MET A 117 2.06 -14.44 8.66
N LEU A 118 2.53 -13.25 8.28
CA LEU A 118 3.75 -12.65 8.83
C LEU A 118 3.63 -12.46 10.34
N ALA A 119 2.55 -11.82 10.80
CA ALA A 119 2.29 -11.56 12.21
C ALA A 119 2.23 -12.84 13.04
N LYS A 120 1.55 -13.88 12.53
CA LYS A 120 1.52 -15.22 13.16
C LYS A 120 2.91 -15.85 13.22
N GLY A 121 3.71 -15.69 12.17
CA GLY A 121 5.11 -16.11 12.13
C GLY A 121 5.95 -15.45 13.21
N TYR A 122 5.90 -14.12 13.29
CA TYR A 122 6.58 -13.32 14.32
C TYR A 122 6.14 -13.70 15.74
N PHE A 123 4.84 -13.89 15.95
CA PHE A 123 4.30 -14.29 17.25
C PHE A 123 4.80 -15.67 17.69
N LYS A 124 4.91 -16.62 16.75
CA LYS A 124 5.47 -17.96 17.01
C LYS A 124 6.98 -17.90 17.28
N GLN A 125 7.73 -17.12 16.51
CA GLN A 125 9.19 -16.95 16.65
C GLN A 125 9.56 -16.43 18.06
N LYS A 126 8.85 -15.40 18.55
CA LYS A 126 9.01 -14.86 19.91
C LYS A 126 8.80 -15.88 21.03
N ARG A 127 8.15 -17.01 20.74
CA ARG A 127 7.89 -18.09 21.71
C ARG A 127 8.73 -19.35 21.48
N CYS A 128 9.50 -19.44 20.40
CA CYS A 128 10.39 -20.58 20.12
C CYS A 128 11.86 -20.37 20.54
N GLY A 129 12.24 -19.16 21.00
CA GLY A 129 13.60 -18.83 21.49
C GLY A 129 13.90 -19.17 22.95
N LYS A 130 13.12 -20.06 23.59
CA LYS A 130 13.45 -20.64 24.90
C LYS A 130 13.58 -22.16 24.76
N LYS A 131 14.72 -22.62 24.27
CA LYS A 131 15.24 -23.97 24.52
C LYS A 131 16.74 -23.88 24.69
#